data_AF-A0A949MA72-F1
#
_entry.id   AF-A0A949MA72-F1
#
_cell.length_a   1.000
_cell.length_b   1.000
_cell.length_c   1.000
_cell.angle_alpha   90.00
_cell.angle_beta   90.00
_cell.angle_gamma   90.00
#
_symmetry.space_group_name_H-M   'P 1'
#
loop_
_entity.id
_entity.type
_entity.pdbx_description
1 polymer ?
#
loop_
_entity_poly.entity_id
_entity_poly.type
_entity_poly.pdbx_seq_one_letter_code
_entity_poly.pdbx_strand_id
1 'polypeptide(L)'
;LYNYIGLEPNTANGANNGLSALTPYYGDPYIGEGAYYYYASGYSGTARGYSGYNPGQQFGNVPADASYGFPFNQVGLDHLLVLEIPFELRFPISRFDAGLFGDFAYNLEGADRAKAAAAAYSSVLNFELGQNPTTALSNSIPAEIHDVKAWQFGFEIGSRGSLGLVNGEPSHRHAWEIKTYWQHIEQYALDPNILDTDFFEGRENMEGIYMAASFALTEDLIATVRYGHASRINPALGTGGSNQDIPQINPINSYDLYQFDLTLKF
;
A
#
# COMPACT_ATOMS: atom_id res chain seq x y z
N LEU A 1 19.17 3.40 2.17
CA LEU A 1 18.71 4.80 2.11
C LEU A 1 17.26 4.77 1.69
N TYR A 2 16.39 5.40 2.47
CA TYR A 2 14.96 5.38 2.26
C TYR A 2 14.44 6.81 2.14
N ASN A 3 13.64 7.11 1.12
CA ASN A 3 13.01 8.41 0.92
C ASN A 3 11.52 8.21 0.57
N TYR A 4 10.66 8.94 1.25
CA TYR A 4 9.23 8.81 1.15
C TYR A 4 8.59 10.19 1.15
N ILE A 5 7.68 10.43 0.20
CA ILE A 5 6.86 11.64 0.15
C ILE A 5 5.40 11.21 0.33
N GLY A 6 4.81 11.59 1.47
CA GLY A 6 3.38 11.49 1.70
C GLY A 6 2.66 12.74 1.20
N LEU A 7 1.34 12.77 1.34
CA LEU A 7 0.59 14.00 1.10
C LEU A 7 1.01 15.08 2.12
N GLU A 8 1.12 16.33 1.65
CA GLU A 8 1.36 17.49 2.51
C GLU A 8 0.04 17.94 3.15
N PRO A 9 -0.02 18.14 4.48
CA PRO A 9 -1.20 18.74 5.10
C PRO A 9 -1.46 20.11 4.47
N ASN A 10 -2.70 20.39 4.07
CA ASN A 10 -3.07 21.69 3.55
C ASN A 10 -2.98 22.73 4.67
N THR A 11 -1.88 23.49 4.69
CA THR A 11 -1.69 24.61 5.63
C THR A 11 -2.28 25.92 5.11
N ALA A 12 -3.07 25.92 4.03
CA ALA A 12 -3.65 27.13 3.47
C ALA A 12 -4.71 27.74 4.39
N ASN A 13 -4.26 28.63 5.27
CA ASN A 13 -4.91 29.82 5.81
C ASN A 13 -6.43 29.90 5.59
N GLY A 14 -7.19 29.29 6.49
CA GLY A 14 -8.65 29.38 6.50
C GLY A 14 -9.29 28.92 7.81
N ALA A 15 -8.56 28.95 8.92
CA ALA A 15 -9.07 28.53 10.23
C ALA A 15 -10.18 29.42 10.83
N ASN A 16 -10.87 30.24 10.03
CA ASN A 16 -11.89 31.19 10.46
C ASN A 16 -13.34 30.80 10.15
N ASN A 17 -13.61 29.60 9.63
CA ASN A 17 -14.98 29.10 9.39
C ASN A 17 -15.38 27.93 10.32
N GLY A 18 -14.85 27.88 11.54
CA GLY A 18 -15.38 26.98 12.60
C GLY A 18 -15.21 25.47 12.38
N LEU A 19 -14.61 25.03 11.28
CA LEU A 19 -14.37 23.62 10.92
C LEU A 19 -12.87 23.24 11.02
N SER A 20 -12.06 24.11 11.63
CA SER A 20 -10.62 24.25 11.42
C SER A 20 -9.68 23.29 12.19
N ALA A 21 -10.15 22.18 12.76
CA ALA A 21 -9.31 21.41 13.69
C ALA A 21 -9.48 19.89 13.68
N LEU A 22 -10.24 19.32 12.74
CA LEU A 22 -10.66 17.91 12.85
C LEU A 22 -9.96 16.94 11.87
N THR A 23 -9.25 17.41 10.85
CA THR A 23 -8.44 16.53 9.98
C THR A 23 -7.19 17.26 9.47
N PRO A 24 -6.04 16.58 9.26
CA PRO A 24 -5.06 17.06 8.30
C PRO A 24 -5.70 16.95 6.91
N TYR A 25 -6.43 17.99 6.49
CA TYR A 25 -7.01 18.07 5.16
C TYR A 25 -5.86 18.05 4.15
N TYR A 26 -5.71 17.00 3.35
CA TYR A 26 -4.59 16.86 2.41
C TYR A 26 -4.87 17.47 1.01
N GLY A 27 -5.93 18.26 0.88
CA GLY A 27 -6.29 18.96 -0.36
C GLY A 27 -7.65 18.55 -0.91
N ASP A 28 -7.83 17.26 -1.23
CA ASP A 28 -9.09 16.65 -1.69
C ASP A 28 -9.45 15.43 -0.82
N PRO A 29 -10.74 15.21 -0.51
CA PRO A 29 -11.17 14.07 0.31
C PRO A 29 -10.96 12.74 -0.45
N TYR A 30 -10.42 11.72 0.24
CA TYR A 30 -10.19 10.39 -0.31
C TYR A 30 -10.61 9.28 0.67
N ILE A 31 -10.96 8.10 0.14
CA ILE A 31 -11.30 6.94 0.97
C ILE A 31 -10.05 6.46 1.71
N GLY A 32 -10.11 6.45 3.05
CA GLY A 32 -8.97 6.13 3.91
C GLY A 32 -8.29 7.34 4.54
N GLU A 33 -8.80 8.56 4.34
CA GLU A 33 -8.28 9.76 5.00
C GLU A 33 -8.54 9.71 6.51
N GLY A 34 -7.48 9.54 7.31
CA GLY A 34 -7.58 9.50 8.76
C GLY A 34 -7.96 10.86 9.37
N ALA A 35 -9.24 11.08 9.68
CA ALA A 35 -9.65 12.14 10.59
C ALA A 35 -9.10 11.91 12.00
N TYR A 36 -8.39 12.90 12.54
CA TYR A 36 -8.06 12.97 13.96
C TYR A 36 -9.32 13.40 14.71
N TYR A 37 -10.08 12.43 15.23
CA TYR A 37 -11.23 12.76 16.08
C TYR A 37 -10.75 13.39 17.39
N TYR A 38 -10.82 14.72 17.48
CA TYR A 38 -10.58 15.46 18.71
C TYR A 38 -11.85 15.38 19.57
N TYR A 39 -11.86 14.53 20.59
CA TYR A 39 -12.94 14.53 21.59
C TYR A 39 -12.89 15.85 22.37
N ALA A 40 -13.91 16.68 22.18
CA ALA A 40 -14.07 17.91 22.94
C ALA A 40 -14.38 17.58 24.42
N SER A 41 -13.61 18.21 25.31
CA SER A 41 -13.76 18.34 26.77
C SER A 41 -13.42 17.11 27.64
N GLY A 42 -12.15 17.04 28.08
CA GLY A 42 -11.80 16.47 29.39
C GLY A 42 -10.78 15.33 29.43
N TYR A 43 -10.43 14.72 28.29
CA TYR A 43 -9.46 13.62 28.26
C TYR A 43 -8.25 13.97 27.37
N SER A 44 -7.06 14.05 27.99
CA SER A 44 -5.79 14.18 27.29
C SER A 44 -5.33 12.79 26.82
N GLY A 45 -5.69 12.40 25.60
CA GLY A 45 -5.21 11.16 25.01
C GLY A 45 -5.13 11.27 23.50
N THR A 46 -3.92 11.18 22.95
CA THR A 46 -3.66 10.97 21.53
C THR A 46 -4.01 9.52 21.17
N ALA A 47 -5.24 9.26 20.76
CA ALA A 47 -5.59 7.95 20.22
C ALA A 47 -5.02 7.82 18.80
N ARG A 48 -4.14 6.83 18.60
CA ARG A 48 -3.63 6.46 17.27
C ARG A 48 -4.77 5.81 16.49
N GLY A 49 -5.01 6.26 15.24
CA GLY A 49 -5.92 5.56 14.34
C GLY A 49 -5.35 4.18 13.99
N TYR A 50 -6.23 3.16 13.92
CA TYR A 50 -5.90 1.79 13.52
C TYR A 50 -6.74 1.38 12.29
N SER A 51 -6.23 0.47 11.46
CA SER A 51 -7.02 -0.20 10.41
C SER A 51 -7.78 -1.40 11.00
N GLY A 52 -9.10 -1.46 10.78
CA GLY A 52 -9.95 -2.56 11.28
C GLY A 52 -11.46 -2.22 11.31
N TYR A 53 -12.31 -3.22 11.06
CA TYR A 53 -13.77 -3.21 11.08
C TYR A 53 -14.17 -4.50 11.78
N ASN A 54 -15.04 -4.40 12.78
CA ASN A 54 -15.46 -5.54 13.59
C ASN A 54 -16.93 -5.87 13.24
N PRO A 55 -17.19 -6.75 12.25
CA PRO A 55 -18.56 -7.07 11.85
C PRO A 55 -19.33 -7.76 12.99
N GLY A 56 -20.49 -7.20 13.35
CA GLY A 56 -21.43 -7.82 14.30
C GLY A 56 -21.47 -7.25 15.72
N GLN A 57 -20.65 -6.26 16.07
CA GLN A 57 -20.88 -5.52 17.33
C GLN A 57 -21.95 -4.45 17.15
N GLN A 58 -23.19 -4.74 17.55
CA GLN A 58 -24.10 -3.70 18.02
C GLN A 58 -23.60 -3.23 19.39
N PHE A 59 -22.83 -2.14 19.42
CA PHE A 59 -22.45 -1.50 20.66
C PHE A 59 -23.68 -0.78 21.24
N GLY A 60 -24.34 -1.45 22.20
CA GLY A 60 -25.60 -1.00 22.77
C GLY A 60 -25.56 0.44 23.27
N ASN A 61 -26.58 1.23 22.91
CA ASN A 61 -26.84 2.61 23.35
C ASN A 61 -25.68 3.61 23.24
N VAL A 62 -24.64 3.31 22.47
CA VAL A 62 -23.62 4.29 22.13
C VAL A 62 -23.93 4.81 20.72
N PRO A 63 -23.91 6.12 20.47
CA PRO A 63 -24.11 6.63 19.12
C PRO A 63 -23.07 6.00 18.19
N ALA A 64 -23.30 6.06 16.88
CA ALA A 64 -22.41 5.47 15.87
C ALA A 64 -20.96 6.01 15.90
N ASP A 65 -20.65 6.91 16.84
CA ASP A 65 -19.36 7.53 17.13
C ASP A 65 -18.45 6.71 18.08
N ALA A 66 -18.96 5.67 18.75
CA ALA A 66 -18.13 4.83 19.62
C ALA A 66 -17.51 3.61 18.93
N SER A 67 -17.21 3.76 17.64
CA SER A 67 -16.07 3.05 17.06
C SER A 67 -14.80 3.63 17.70
N TYR A 68 -14.47 3.20 18.91
CA TYR A 68 -13.23 3.59 19.61
C TYR A 68 -12.01 3.28 18.72
N GLY A 69 -11.55 4.27 17.96
CA GLY A 69 -10.24 4.27 17.29
C GLY A 69 -10.15 3.73 15.86
N PHE A 70 -11.26 3.49 15.16
CA PHE A 70 -11.25 2.87 13.83
C PHE A 70 -12.19 3.59 12.85
N PRO A 71 -11.79 4.70 12.20
CA PRO A 71 -12.76 5.46 11.45
C PRO A 71 -12.75 5.20 9.93
N PHE A 72 -11.77 4.49 9.36
CA PHE A 72 -11.67 4.38 7.90
C PHE A 72 -11.32 2.96 7.44
N ASN A 73 -12.35 2.21 7.02
CA ASN A 73 -12.17 0.95 6.31
C ASN A 73 -11.62 1.22 4.90
N GLN A 74 -10.33 1.50 4.82
CA GLN A 74 -9.61 1.82 3.59
C GLN A 74 -9.63 0.67 2.60
N VAL A 75 -9.54 -0.55 3.13
CA VAL A 75 -9.32 -1.75 2.34
C VAL A 75 -10.62 -2.46 1.98
N GLY A 76 -11.74 -2.25 2.68
CA GLY A 76 -12.91 -3.11 2.55
C GLY A 76 -12.62 -4.48 3.20
N LEU A 77 -12.87 -4.60 4.49
CA LEU A 77 -12.47 -5.77 5.30
C LEU A 77 -13.30 -7.06 5.06
N ASP A 78 -14.21 -7.03 4.10
CA ASP A 78 -14.93 -8.18 3.56
C ASP A 78 -14.82 -8.14 2.02
N HIS A 79 -15.04 -9.28 1.35
CA HIS A 79 -15.00 -9.45 -0.13
C HIS A 79 -13.59 -9.66 -0.72
N LEU A 80 -13.01 -10.85 -0.47
CA LEU A 80 -11.69 -11.25 -0.95
C LEU A 80 -11.75 -12.63 -1.61
N LEU A 81 -12.21 -12.66 -2.86
CA LEU A 81 -12.13 -13.85 -3.71
C LEU A 81 -11.15 -13.55 -4.86
N VAL A 82 -9.89 -13.88 -4.65
CA VAL A 82 -8.81 -13.56 -5.59
C VAL A 82 -8.52 -14.74 -6.50
N LEU A 83 -8.54 -14.51 -7.81
CA LEU A 83 -7.93 -15.38 -8.81
C LEU A 83 -6.49 -14.92 -9.02
N GLU A 84 -5.53 -15.81 -8.82
CA GLU A 84 -4.12 -15.55 -9.07
C GLU A 84 -3.56 -16.52 -10.13
N ILE A 85 -2.79 -15.98 -11.07
CA ILE A 85 -2.17 -16.73 -12.16
C ILE A 85 -0.68 -16.38 -12.20
N PRO A 86 0.19 -17.22 -11.61
CA PRO A 86 1.64 -17.05 -11.74
C PRO A 86 2.12 -17.56 -13.10
N PHE A 87 3.18 -16.96 -13.62
CA PHE A 87 3.91 -17.48 -14.77
C PHE A 87 5.42 -17.36 -14.57
N GLU A 88 6.15 -18.34 -15.10
CA GLU A 88 7.61 -18.33 -15.10
C GLU A 88 8.11 -19.06 -16.35
N LEU A 89 9.06 -18.45 -17.03
CA LEU A 89 9.72 -19.00 -18.20
C LEU A 89 11.21 -18.67 -18.14
N ARG A 90 12.04 -19.69 -17.96
CA ARG A 90 13.50 -19.56 -18.04
C ARG A 90 14.04 -20.10 -19.35
N PHE A 91 15.01 -19.40 -19.93
CA PHE A 91 15.61 -19.77 -21.20
C PHE A 91 17.08 -19.32 -21.29
N PRO A 92 17.94 -20.09 -21.97
CA PRO A 92 19.32 -19.70 -22.16
C PRO A 92 19.46 -18.62 -23.24
N ILE A 93 20.36 -17.65 -23.04
CA ILE A 93 20.79 -16.66 -24.04
C ILE A 93 22.31 -16.73 -24.20
N SER A 94 22.80 -17.49 -25.19
CA SER A 94 24.24 -17.65 -25.46
C SER A 94 25.03 -18.17 -24.25
N ARG A 95 25.77 -17.31 -23.55
CA ARG A 95 26.55 -17.60 -22.34
C ARG A 95 25.84 -17.22 -21.03
N PHE A 96 24.63 -16.70 -21.15
CA PHE A 96 23.79 -16.25 -20.05
C PHE A 96 22.56 -17.14 -19.93
N ASP A 97 21.93 -17.10 -18.77
CA ASP A 97 20.57 -17.59 -18.58
C ASP A 97 19.68 -16.39 -18.29
N ALA A 98 18.44 -16.43 -18.78
CA ALA A 98 17.45 -15.38 -18.60
C ALA A 98 16.10 -15.97 -18.21
N GLY A 99 15.25 -15.15 -17.63
CA GLY A 99 13.91 -15.52 -17.19
C GLY A 99 12.91 -14.39 -17.38
N LEU A 100 11.69 -14.77 -17.71
CA LEU A 100 10.50 -13.93 -17.59
C LEU A 100 9.64 -14.53 -16.49
N PHE A 101 9.16 -13.71 -15.57
CA PHE A 101 8.33 -14.16 -14.46
C PHE A 101 7.27 -13.11 -14.15
N GLY A 102 6.26 -13.49 -13.39
CA GLY A 102 5.27 -12.56 -12.93
C GLY A 102 4.04 -13.24 -12.39
N ASP A 103 3.12 -12.42 -11.93
CA ASP A 103 1.83 -12.81 -11.41
C ASP A 103 0.76 -11.86 -11.96
N PHE A 104 -0.45 -12.39 -12.03
CA PHE A 104 -1.64 -11.61 -12.27
C PHE A 104 -2.67 -12.02 -11.23
N ALA A 105 -3.23 -11.05 -10.52
CA ALA A 105 -4.31 -11.25 -9.58
C ALA A 105 -5.53 -10.41 -9.92
N TYR A 106 -6.72 -10.97 -9.68
CA TYR A 106 -7.99 -10.29 -9.85
C TYR A 106 -8.92 -10.62 -8.69
N ASN A 107 -9.39 -9.62 -7.96
CA ASN A 107 -10.41 -9.80 -6.93
C ASN A 107 -11.81 -9.83 -7.56
N LEU A 108 -12.39 -11.02 -7.65
CA LEU A 108 -13.73 -11.27 -8.19
C LEU A 108 -14.83 -10.58 -7.37
N GLU A 109 -14.56 -10.27 -6.10
CA GLU A 109 -15.48 -9.55 -5.22
C GLU A 109 -15.02 -8.11 -4.94
N GLY A 110 -13.97 -7.63 -5.63
CA GLY A 110 -13.36 -6.33 -5.35
C GLY A 110 -14.28 -5.14 -5.58
N ALA A 111 -15.27 -5.26 -6.48
CA ALA A 111 -16.28 -4.22 -6.68
C ALA A 111 -17.18 -4.04 -5.45
N ASP A 112 -17.51 -5.12 -4.74
CA ASP A 112 -18.31 -5.06 -3.52
C ASP A 112 -17.45 -4.59 -2.33
N ARG A 113 -16.17 -4.98 -2.32
CA ARG A 113 -15.13 -4.43 -1.43
C ARG A 113 -15.05 -2.89 -1.53
N ALA A 114 -14.98 -2.37 -2.76
CA ALA A 114 -14.95 -0.93 -3.04
C ALA A 114 -16.23 -0.20 -2.58
N LYS A 115 -17.40 -0.79 -2.83
CA LYS A 115 -18.69 -0.24 -2.36
C LYS A 115 -18.78 -0.20 -0.85
N ALA A 116 -18.32 -1.25 -0.16
CA ALA A 116 -18.30 -1.30 1.30
C ALA A 116 -17.41 -0.19 1.88
N ALA A 117 -16.22 0.03 1.30
CA ALA A 117 -15.32 1.11 1.69
C ALA A 117 -15.94 2.51 1.47
N ALA A 118 -16.54 2.75 0.30
CA ALA A 118 -17.20 4.01 -0.03
C ALA A 118 -18.42 4.30 0.84
N ALA A 119 -19.22 3.27 1.15
CA ALA A 119 -20.38 3.38 2.04
C ALA A 119 -19.95 3.70 3.48
N ALA A 120 -18.89 3.03 3.97
CA ALA A 120 -18.32 3.31 5.28
C ALA A 120 -17.83 4.76 5.37
N TYR A 121 -17.06 5.23 4.39
CA TYR A 121 -16.57 6.61 4.36
C TYR A 121 -17.70 7.64 4.28
N SER A 122 -18.71 7.39 3.44
CA SER A 122 -19.89 8.28 3.32
C SER A 122 -20.70 8.37 4.62
N SER A 123 -20.78 7.29 5.40
CA SER A 123 -21.47 7.31 6.71
C SER A 123 -20.77 8.21 7.73
N VAL A 124 -19.43 8.26 7.69
CA VAL A 124 -18.61 9.14 8.54
C VAL A 124 -18.79 10.59 8.14
N LEU A 125 -18.68 10.92 6.85
CA LEU A 125 -18.89 12.28 6.36
C LEU A 125 -20.26 12.84 6.76
N ASN A 126 -21.32 12.03 6.68
CA ASN A 126 -22.66 12.43 7.10
C ASN A 126 -22.78 12.68 8.60
N PHE A 127 -22.01 11.96 9.44
CA PHE A 127 -21.97 12.18 10.88
C PHE A 127 -21.26 13.50 11.23
N GLU A 128 -20.12 13.78 10.60
CA GLU A 128 -19.37 15.03 10.79
C GLU A 128 -20.20 16.26 10.38
N LEU A 129 -20.91 16.17 9.25
CA LEU A 129 -21.82 17.22 8.79
C LEU A 129 -23.13 17.33 9.58
N GLY A 130 -23.56 16.26 10.24
CA GLY A 130 -24.76 16.27 11.10
C GLY A 130 -24.64 17.23 12.29
N GLN A 131 -23.42 17.71 12.60
CA GLN A 131 -23.18 18.77 13.58
C GLN A 131 -23.21 20.19 12.99
N ASN A 132 -23.32 20.35 11.66
CA ASN A 132 -23.44 21.63 10.96
C ASN A 132 -24.39 21.50 9.73
N PRO A 133 -25.71 21.70 9.90
CA PRO A 133 -26.74 21.27 8.95
C PRO A 133 -26.88 22.10 7.65
N THR A 134 -25.95 22.99 7.33
CA THR A 134 -26.09 23.92 6.19
C THR A 134 -25.32 23.50 4.93
N THR A 135 -24.52 22.44 4.98
CA THR A 135 -23.79 21.91 3.82
C THR A 135 -24.13 20.43 3.63
N ALA A 136 -25.16 20.15 2.84
CA ALA A 136 -25.35 18.81 2.31
C ALA A 136 -24.13 18.46 1.46
N LEU A 137 -23.39 17.40 1.81
CA LEU A 137 -22.41 16.82 0.90
C LEU A 137 -23.21 16.22 -0.26
N SER A 138 -23.25 16.96 -1.36
CA SER A 138 -24.04 16.60 -2.54
C SER A 138 -23.51 15.36 -3.27
N ASN A 139 -22.37 14.79 -2.86
CA ASN A 139 -21.75 13.68 -3.55
C ASN A 139 -21.36 12.60 -2.54
N SER A 140 -22.04 11.46 -2.58
CA SER A 140 -21.44 10.20 -2.14
C SER A 140 -20.09 10.05 -2.85
N ILE A 141 -19.00 9.77 -2.13
CA ILE A 141 -17.74 9.44 -2.80
C ILE A 141 -17.99 8.20 -3.67
N PRO A 142 -17.73 8.27 -4.99
CA PRO A 142 -17.96 7.14 -5.86
C PRO A 142 -17.10 5.96 -5.42
N ALA A 143 -17.68 4.76 -5.42
CA ALA A 143 -16.90 3.55 -5.19
C ALA A 143 -16.03 3.28 -6.42
N GLU A 144 -14.72 3.12 -6.21
CA GLU A 144 -13.75 2.78 -7.26
C GLU A 144 -13.81 1.28 -7.58
N ILE A 145 -14.94 0.85 -8.13
CA ILE A 145 -15.28 -0.57 -8.38
C ILE A 145 -14.39 -1.29 -9.40
N HIS A 146 -13.46 -0.55 -10.03
CA HIS A 146 -12.56 -1.07 -11.04
C HIS A 146 -11.12 -1.25 -10.54
N ASP A 147 -10.81 -0.79 -9.33
CA ASP A 147 -9.50 -0.90 -8.70
C ASP A 147 -9.33 -2.26 -8.00
N VAL A 148 -9.41 -3.35 -8.77
CA VAL A 148 -9.56 -4.75 -8.32
C VAL A 148 -8.49 -5.71 -8.88
N LYS A 149 -7.43 -5.19 -9.49
CA LYS A 149 -6.39 -5.96 -10.20
C LYS A 149 -5.00 -5.71 -9.65
N ALA A 150 -4.19 -6.75 -9.66
CA ALA A 150 -2.76 -6.65 -9.39
C ALA A 150 -1.97 -7.39 -10.45
N TRP A 151 -0.81 -6.87 -10.83
CA TRP A 151 0.03 -7.45 -11.86
C TRP A 151 1.49 -7.20 -11.52
N GLN A 152 2.31 -8.21 -11.74
CA GLN A 152 3.76 -8.10 -11.72
C GLN A 152 4.34 -8.70 -12.98
N PHE A 153 5.28 -7.98 -13.58
CA PHE A 153 6.03 -8.46 -14.75
C PHE A 153 7.51 -8.26 -14.52
N GLY A 154 8.23 -9.37 -14.54
CA GLY A 154 9.63 -9.45 -14.20
C GLY A 154 10.49 -10.04 -15.28
N PHE A 155 11.74 -9.61 -15.27
CA PHE A 155 12.81 -10.13 -16.10
C PHE A 155 14.06 -10.34 -15.24
N GLU A 156 14.73 -11.45 -15.47
CA GLU A 156 16.02 -11.76 -14.85
C GLU A 156 17.03 -12.21 -15.91
N ILE A 157 18.30 -11.87 -15.71
CA ILE A 157 19.40 -12.29 -16.55
C ILE A 157 20.68 -12.39 -15.72
N GLY A 158 21.48 -13.43 -15.97
CA GLY A 158 22.74 -13.61 -15.28
C GLY A 158 23.71 -14.52 -16.00
N SER A 159 24.89 -14.70 -15.39
CA SER A 159 25.82 -15.77 -15.75
C SER A 159 25.10 -17.13 -15.76
N ARG A 160 25.63 -18.07 -16.54
CA ARG A 160 25.05 -19.42 -16.62
C ARG A 160 25.02 -20.08 -15.24
N GLY A 161 23.85 -20.54 -14.81
CA GLY A 161 23.64 -21.15 -13.49
C GLY A 161 23.73 -20.17 -12.32
N SER A 162 23.47 -18.87 -12.53
CA SER A 162 23.46 -17.86 -11.47
C SER A 162 22.13 -17.14 -11.28
N LEU A 163 21.06 -17.53 -11.97
CA LEU A 163 19.71 -17.04 -11.68
C LEU A 163 19.32 -17.48 -10.26
N GLY A 164 18.93 -16.54 -9.39
CA GLY A 164 18.70 -16.75 -7.96
C GLY A 164 19.76 -16.13 -7.03
N LEU A 165 20.92 -15.70 -7.56
CA LEU A 165 21.95 -14.95 -6.83
C LEU A 165 21.41 -13.67 -6.17
N VAL A 166 20.45 -12.98 -6.79
CA VAL A 166 19.74 -11.80 -6.21
C VAL A 166 18.98 -12.14 -4.94
N ASN A 167 18.48 -13.37 -4.83
CA ASN A 167 17.81 -13.85 -3.62
C ASN A 167 18.81 -14.46 -2.62
N GLY A 168 20.10 -14.34 -2.88
CA GLY A 168 21.14 -14.93 -2.06
C GLY A 168 21.31 -16.42 -2.28
N GLU A 169 20.94 -17.00 -3.43
CA GLU A 169 21.33 -18.39 -3.76
C GLU A 169 22.86 -18.49 -3.97
N PRO A 170 23.50 -19.61 -3.60
CA PRO A 170 24.92 -19.82 -3.89
C PRO A 170 25.17 -19.82 -5.39
N SER A 171 26.27 -19.22 -5.83
CA SER A 171 26.75 -19.37 -7.20
C SER A 171 28.26 -19.41 -7.26
N HIS A 172 28.81 -19.48 -8.47
CA HIS A 172 30.24 -19.55 -8.71
C HIS A 172 30.90 -18.17 -8.62
N ARG A 173 32.21 -18.13 -8.41
CA ARG A 173 33.00 -16.90 -8.38
C ARG A 173 32.80 -16.07 -9.67
N HIS A 174 32.62 -14.77 -9.52
CA HIS A 174 32.33 -13.80 -10.59
C HIS A 174 31.00 -14.04 -11.33
N ALA A 175 30.10 -14.85 -10.75
CA ALA A 175 28.72 -14.88 -11.18
C ALA A 175 28.06 -13.53 -10.93
N TRP A 176 27.15 -13.15 -11.82
CA TRP A 176 26.35 -11.94 -11.67
C TRP A 176 24.92 -12.21 -12.11
N GLU A 177 23.99 -11.50 -11.53
CA GLU A 177 22.58 -11.52 -11.91
C GLU A 177 22.00 -10.12 -11.78
N ILE A 178 21.13 -9.79 -12.73
CA ILE A 178 20.24 -8.64 -12.67
C ILE A 178 18.82 -9.17 -12.70
N LYS A 179 18.01 -8.75 -11.73
CA LYS A 179 16.58 -9.05 -11.65
C LYS A 179 15.81 -7.74 -11.55
N THR A 180 14.77 -7.60 -12.34
CA THR A 180 13.90 -6.42 -12.35
C THR A 180 12.46 -6.86 -12.45
N TYR A 181 11.56 -6.10 -11.86
CA TYR A 181 10.13 -6.26 -12.11
C TYR A 181 9.43 -4.92 -12.00
N TRP A 182 8.36 -4.77 -12.76
CA TRP A 182 7.36 -3.75 -12.54
C TRP A 182 6.15 -4.40 -11.87
N GLN A 183 5.58 -3.72 -10.88
CA GLN A 183 4.36 -4.12 -10.21
C GLN A 183 3.32 -3.00 -10.25
N HIS A 184 2.06 -3.38 -10.25
CA HIS A 184 0.91 -2.50 -10.13
C HIS A 184 -0.16 -3.20 -9.32
N ILE A 185 -0.50 -2.64 -8.17
CA ILE A 185 -1.45 -3.22 -7.22
C ILE A 185 -2.52 -2.18 -6.93
N GLU A 186 -3.75 -2.41 -7.42
CA GLU A 186 -4.90 -1.55 -7.17
C GLU A 186 -5.44 -1.75 -5.73
N GLN A 187 -6.19 -0.78 -5.19
CA GLN A 187 -6.59 -0.72 -3.76
C GLN A 187 -7.43 -1.91 -3.27
N TYR A 188 -8.26 -2.51 -4.12
CA TYR A 188 -9.17 -3.60 -3.73
C TYR A 188 -8.80 -4.92 -4.40
N ALA A 189 -7.61 -5.00 -4.99
CA ALA A 189 -7.12 -6.16 -5.72
C ALA A 189 -6.69 -7.30 -4.80
N LEU A 190 -6.03 -6.96 -3.69
CA LEU A 190 -5.45 -7.89 -2.75
C LEU A 190 -5.87 -7.49 -1.34
N ASP A 191 -5.32 -8.18 -0.34
CA ASP A 191 -5.38 -7.72 1.04
C ASP A 191 -3.97 -7.30 1.46
N PRO A 192 -3.78 -6.21 2.22
CA PRO A 192 -2.42 -5.84 2.62
C PRO A 192 -1.74 -6.90 3.46
N ASN A 193 -2.49 -7.76 4.16
CA ASN A 193 -1.91 -8.85 4.95
C ASN A 193 -1.42 -10.02 4.09
N ILE A 194 -1.78 -10.09 2.80
CA ILE A 194 -1.28 -11.11 1.86
C ILE A 194 -0.20 -10.57 0.92
N LEU A 195 0.04 -9.26 0.92
CA LEU A 195 1.13 -8.64 0.19
C LEU A 195 2.46 -8.91 0.91
N ASP A 196 3.18 -9.93 0.47
CA ASP A 196 4.48 -10.34 1.02
C ASP A 196 5.66 -9.53 0.42
N THR A 197 5.40 -8.27 0.04
CA THR A 197 6.44 -7.42 -0.57
C THR A 197 6.99 -6.47 0.47
N ASP A 198 8.00 -6.93 1.20
CA ASP A 198 8.81 -6.12 2.11
C ASP A 198 9.35 -4.85 1.41
N PHE A 199 9.67 -4.96 0.11
CA PHE A 199 10.30 -3.86 -0.63
C PHE A 199 9.36 -2.68 -0.92
N PHE A 200 8.05 -2.91 -0.98
CA PHE A 200 7.05 -1.86 -1.18
C PHE A 200 6.07 -1.79 0.01
N GLU A 201 6.52 -2.26 1.18
CA GLU A 201 5.85 -2.11 2.48
C GLU A 201 4.43 -2.70 2.55
N GLY A 202 4.12 -3.73 1.75
CA GLY A 202 2.78 -4.34 1.72
C GLY A 202 1.64 -3.36 1.42
N ARG A 203 1.93 -2.31 0.62
CA ARG A 203 0.97 -1.25 0.27
C ARG A 203 0.18 -1.59 -0.98
N GLU A 204 -1.09 -1.14 -0.98
CA GLU A 204 -1.99 -1.20 -2.12
C GLU A 204 -2.11 0.19 -2.76
N ASN A 205 -2.79 0.27 -3.92
CA ASN A 205 -2.90 1.51 -4.69
C ASN A 205 -1.54 2.11 -5.08
N MET A 206 -0.57 1.24 -5.36
CA MET A 206 0.81 1.58 -5.68
C MET A 206 1.26 0.86 -6.96
N GLU A 207 2.02 1.56 -7.79
CA GLU A 207 2.71 0.97 -8.93
C GLU A 207 4.16 1.40 -8.95
N GLY A 208 5.06 0.55 -9.43
CA GLY A 208 6.48 0.82 -9.31
C GLY A 208 7.39 -0.19 -9.97
N ILE A 209 8.67 0.16 -10.01
CA ILE A 209 9.74 -0.68 -10.51
C ILE A 209 10.68 -1.08 -9.38
N TYR A 210 11.07 -2.34 -9.37
CA TYR A 210 12.14 -2.88 -8.57
C TYR A 210 13.27 -3.32 -9.51
N MET A 211 14.51 -3.08 -9.09
CA MET A 211 15.70 -3.58 -9.74
C MET A 211 16.71 -4.02 -8.69
N ALA A 212 17.31 -5.18 -8.90
CA ALA A 212 18.43 -5.66 -8.13
C ALA A 212 19.54 -6.17 -9.03
N ALA A 213 20.78 -5.92 -8.62
CA ALA A 213 21.98 -6.45 -9.26
C ALA A 213 22.87 -7.08 -8.20
N SER A 214 23.25 -8.32 -8.41
CA SER A 214 24.12 -9.08 -7.52
C SER A 214 25.37 -9.55 -8.21
N PHE A 215 26.48 -9.54 -7.47
CA PHE A 215 27.79 -9.98 -7.93
C PHE A 215 28.48 -10.83 -6.88
N ALA A 216 28.86 -12.04 -7.24
CA ALA A 216 29.64 -12.95 -6.40
C ALA A 216 31.13 -12.60 -6.48
N LEU A 217 31.62 -11.82 -5.52
CA LEU A 217 33.04 -11.45 -5.39
C LEU A 217 33.92 -12.70 -5.17
N THR A 218 33.43 -13.62 -4.34
CA THR A 218 33.97 -14.96 -4.13
C THR A 218 32.81 -15.97 -4.13
N GLU A 219 33.08 -17.24 -3.86
CA GLU A 219 32.02 -18.26 -3.67
C GLU A 219 31.19 -17.98 -2.40
N ASP A 220 31.78 -17.27 -1.45
CA ASP A 220 31.23 -17.01 -0.12
C ASP A 220 30.79 -15.56 0.09
N LEU A 221 31.21 -14.64 -0.77
CA LEU A 221 30.96 -13.21 -0.63
C LEU A 221 30.17 -12.67 -1.81
N ILE A 222 28.95 -12.22 -1.54
CA ILE A 222 28.02 -11.68 -2.53
C ILE A 222 27.71 -10.22 -2.18
N ALA A 223 27.90 -9.32 -3.14
CA ALA A 223 27.46 -7.94 -3.05
C ALA A 223 26.16 -7.77 -3.83
N THR A 224 25.15 -7.15 -3.22
CA THR A 224 23.86 -6.87 -3.86
C THR A 224 23.52 -5.39 -3.74
N VAL A 225 23.08 -4.80 -4.84
CA VAL A 225 22.47 -3.47 -4.88
C VAL A 225 21.01 -3.65 -5.26
N ARG A 226 20.11 -3.00 -4.51
CA ARG A 226 18.67 -2.97 -4.81
C ARG A 226 18.22 -1.52 -4.90
N TYR A 227 17.34 -1.27 -5.85
CA TYR A 227 16.65 -0.01 -6.03
C TYR A 227 15.19 -0.31 -6.32
N GLY A 228 14.30 0.52 -5.82
CA GLY A 228 12.98 0.58 -6.40
C GLY A 228 12.28 1.87 -6.07
N HIS A 229 11.31 2.15 -6.93
CA HIS A 229 10.53 3.35 -6.94
C HIS A 229 9.07 3.00 -7.17
N ALA A 230 8.18 3.58 -6.39
CA ALA A 230 6.74 3.42 -6.59
C ALA A 230 5.99 4.73 -6.35
N SER A 231 4.86 4.88 -7.02
CA SER A 231 3.95 6.02 -6.90
C SER A 231 2.52 5.54 -6.73
N ARG A 232 1.69 6.41 -6.14
CA ARG A 232 0.25 6.15 -5.98
C ARG A 232 -0.46 6.10 -7.34
N ILE A 233 -1.37 5.15 -7.51
CA ILE A 233 -2.16 4.98 -8.74
C ILE A 233 -3.36 5.94 -8.73
N ASN A 234 -4.21 5.84 -7.70
CA ASN A 234 -5.47 6.58 -7.61
C ASN A 234 -5.45 7.60 -6.45
N PRO A 235 -5.51 8.91 -6.72
CA PRO A 235 -5.52 9.93 -5.66
C PRO A 235 -6.83 9.98 -4.86
N ALA A 236 -7.92 9.33 -5.32
CA ALA A 236 -9.20 9.24 -4.61
C ALA A 236 -9.23 8.15 -3.52
N LEU A 237 -8.21 7.29 -3.46
CA LEU A 237 -8.08 6.18 -2.50
C LEU A 237 -6.75 6.25 -1.77
N GLY A 238 -6.67 6.01 -0.46
CA GLY A 238 -5.35 5.93 0.19
C GLY A 238 -4.51 4.74 -0.31
N THR A 239 -3.41 4.40 0.36
CA THR A 239 -2.48 3.31 -0.08
C THR A 239 -2.53 2.00 0.73
N GLY A 240 -3.58 1.77 1.51
CA GLY A 240 -3.76 0.58 2.36
C GLY A 240 -2.61 0.30 3.33
N GLY A 241 -2.69 -0.83 4.04
CA GLY A 241 -1.56 -1.43 4.76
C GLY A 241 -1.24 -0.90 6.16
N SER A 242 -0.79 -1.81 7.03
CA SER A 242 -0.39 -1.54 8.42
C SER A 242 1.05 -1.99 8.66
N ASN A 243 2.02 -1.20 8.20
CA ASN A 243 3.39 -1.31 8.71
C ASN A 243 3.59 -0.28 9.82
N GLN A 244 4.09 -0.72 10.97
CA GLN A 244 4.26 0.10 12.18
C GLN A 244 5.26 1.27 11.99
N ASP A 245 6.01 1.25 10.88
CA ASP A 245 7.13 2.16 10.60
C ASP A 245 6.74 3.42 9.81
N ILE A 246 5.56 3.46 9.16
CA ILE A 246 5.05 4.64 8.44
C ILE A 246 3.66 5.00 9.01
N PRO A 247 3.37 6.28 9.32
CA PRO A 247 2.06 6.69 9.84
C PRO A 247 0.93 6.16 8.95
N GLN A 248 0.10 5.26 9.51
CA GLN A 248 -1.00 4.57 8.83
C GLN A 248 -2.03 5.51 8.17
N ILE A 249 -1.99 6.81 8.50
CA ILE A 249 -2.95 7.83 8.10
C ILE A 249 -2.51 8.62 6.86
N ASN A 250 -1.21 8.67 6.51
CA ASN A 250 -0.75 9.47 5.37
C ASN A 250 -0.46 8.56 4.15
N PRO A 251 -1.28 8.62 3.08
CA PRO A 251 -1.08 7.84 1.87
C PRO A 251 0.28 8.12 1.26
N ILE A 252 0.88 7.06 0.72
CA ILE A 252 2.14 7.20 0.04
C ILE A 252 1.94 7.86 -1.32
N ASN A 253 2.57 9.00 -1.59
CA ASN A 253 2.53 9.61 -2.92
C ASN A 253 3.67 9.10 -3.80
N SER A 254 4.89 9.06 -3.24
CA SER A 254 6.05 8.45 -3.89
C SER A 254 6.98 7.79 -2.87
N TYR A 255 7.61 6.69 -3.29
CA TYR A 255 8.48 5.84 -2.50
C TYR A 255 9.77 5.59 -3.28
N ASP A 256 10.93 5.78 -2.65
CA ASP A 256 12.24 5.40 -3.18
C ASP A 256 13.04 4.65 -2.11
N LEU A 257 13.48 3.44 -2.44
CA LEU A 257 14.36 2.64 -1.58
C LEU A 257 15.63 2.27 -2.34
N TYR A 258 16.76 2.53 -1.69
CA TYR A 258 18.08 2.08 -2.12
C TYR A 258 18.67 1.20 -1.02
N GLN A 259 19.01 -0.04 -1.35
CA GLN A 259 19.62 -0.98 -0.42
C GLN A 259 20.95 -1.48 -0.99
N PHE A 260 21.91 -1.65 -0.09
CA PHE A 260 23.19 -2.25 -0.39
C PHE A 260 23.48 -3.32 0.66
N ASP A 261 23.68 -4.55 0.20
CA ASP A 261 23.86 -5.70 1.06
C ASP A 261 25.15 -6.44 0.71
N LEU A 262 25.87 -6.83 1.75
CA LEU A 262 27.03 -7.70 1.64
C LEU A 262 26.72 -8.99 2.40
N THR A 263 26.61 -10.09 1.67
CA THR A 263 26.30 -11.42 2.24
C THR A 263 27.58 -12.24 2.29
N LEU A 264 27.94 -12.69 3.49
CA LEU A 264 29.03 -13.65 3.72
C LEU A 264 28.42 -15.01 4.11
N LYS A 265 28.81 -16.07 3.42
CA LYS A 265 28.40 -17.46 3.68
C LYS A 265 29.60 -18.26 4.23
N PHE A 266 29.34 -19.23 5.08
CA PHE A 266 30.34 -20.11 5.70
C PHE A 266 29.78 -21.50 5.97
#